data_AF-A0A813QC29-F1
#
_entry.id   AF-A0A813QC29-F1
#
_cell.length_a   1.000
_cell.length_b   1.000
_cell.length_c   1.000
_cell.angle_alpha   90.00
_cell.angle_beta   90.00
_cell.angle_gamma   90.00
#
_symmetry.space_group_name_H-M   'P 1'
#
loop_
_entity.id
_entity.type
_entity.pdbx_description
1 polymer ?
#
loop_
_entity_poly.entity_id
_entity_poly.type
_entity_poly.pdbx_seq_one_letter_code
_entity_poly.pdbx_strand_id
1 'polypeptide(L)'
;MTGELHSSQQTDDYTENELKQWMEQLKEFRKKLDSPLSTMTIINDDEIKSSIHLIRICDKQHQQLRQRSSTPTIRTPDYRTQHAKESIPCFIEKQQRPSTPTIRTCDHRTNTTKDSIAEKQLRSSTPTIRSSDHRTNSIKDSITEKFNEIDGKAILSEDNLVVTCCLASILTQPIIYGLNQYSSGKHQIRFRIEKMGDLRLFFGIIRSLENISRSGQAQNNNNNSLYGWWDLNETIINGKMQSSKYRNIVTTGDEITLILDCDSKQIQLLHHRTKRLALCSIDIEKCPFPWKIVIRLQSAGDCIRILQ
;
A
#
# COMPACT_ATOMS: atom_id res chain seq x y z
N MET A 1 16.19 -24.82 54.73
CA MET A 1 15.70 -23.46 54.41
C MET A 1 16.87 -22.49 54.20
N THR A 2 17.79 -22.79 53.28
CA THR A 2 18.93 -21.89 52.97
C THR A 2 19.25 -21.81 51.46
N GLY A 3 18.56 -22.59 50.61
CA GLY A 3 18.79 -22.59 49.16
C GLY A 3 18.00 -21.53 48.39
N GLU A 4 16.81 -21.15 48.86
CA GLU A 4 15.93 -20.21 48.13
C GLU A 4 16.38 -18.74 48.26
N LEU A 5 17.09 -18.39 49.33
CA LEU A 5 17.58 -17.02 49.57
C LEU A 5 18.73 -16.62 48.61
N HIS A 6 19.47 -17.59 48.07
CA HIS A 6 20.59 -17.31 47.19
C HIS A 6 20.17 -17.03 45.73
N SER A 7 18.97 -17.50 45.34
CA SER A 7 18.47 -17.33 43.97
C SER A 7 17.80 -15.99 43.73
N SER A 8 17.25 -15.34 44.77
CA SER A 8 16.68 -13.98 44.66
C SER A 8 17.74 -12.88 44.60
N GLN A 9 18.96 -13.12 45.08
CA GLN A 9 20.04 -12.13 44.96
C GLN A 9 20.62 -12.03 43.54
N GLN A 10 20.53 -13.10 42.73
CA GLN A 10 21.03 -13.07 41.35
C GLN A 10 20.07 -12.41 40.35
N THR A 11 18.80 -12.23 40.69
CA THR A 11 17.80 -11.65 39.78
C THR A 11 17.78 -10.12 39.80
N ASP A 12 18.26 -9.48 40.86
CA ASP A 12 18.32 -8.01 40.94
C ASP A 12 19.56 -7.43 40.22
N ASP A 13 20.64 -8.22 40.09
CA ASP A 13 21.88 -7.83 39.37
C ASP A 13 21.70 -7.67 37.85
N TYR A 14 20.62 -8.23 37.28
CA TYR A 14 20.35 -8.12 35.84
C TYR A 14 20.00 -6.68 35.45
N THR A 15 19.36 -5.91 36.34
CA THR A 15 18.96 -4.54 36.03
C THR A 15 20.15 -3.57 36.05
N GLU A 16 21.11 -3.78 36.96
CA GLU A 16 22.26 -2.90 37.10
C GLU A 16 23.28 -3.10 35.97
N ASN A 17 23.51 -4.35 35.55
CA ASN A 17 24.43 -4.65 34.46
C ASN A 17 23.92 -4.15 33.12
N GLU A 18 22.62 -4.27 32.84
CA GLU A 18 22.02 -3.69 31.64
C GLU A 18 22.11 -2.15 31.64
N LEU A 19 21.82 -1.50 32.78
CA LEU A 19 21.96 -0.04 32.91
C LEU A 19 23.39 0.44 32.64
N LYS A 20 24.41 -0.27 33.13
CA LYS A 20 25.82 0.04 32.83
C LYS A 20 26.12 -0.09 31.35
N GLN A 21 25.63 -1.14 30.70
CA GLN A 21 25.82 -1.34 29.26
C GLN A 21 25.17 -0.23 28.43
N TRP A 22 23.95 0.17 28.79
CA TRP A 22 23.24 1.29 28.15
C TRP A 22 23.97 2.62 28.33
N MET A 23 24.47 2.92 29.53
CA MET A 23 25.26 4.12 29.77
C MET A 23 26.53 4.17 28.92
N GLU A 24 27.20 3.04 28.72
CA GLU A 24 28.43 2.99 27.94
C GLU A 24 28.17 3.18 26.44
N GLN A 25 27.09 2.60 25.91
CA GLN A 25 26.64 2.85 24.53
C GLN A 25 26.30 4.33 24.31
N LEU A 26 25.63 4.98 25.27
CA LEU A 26 25.30 6.40 25.22
C LEU A 26 26.55 7.29 25.19
N LYS A 27 27.57 6.97 25.97
CA LYS A 27 28.86 7.67 25.90
C LYS A 27 29.52 7.49 24.54
N GLU A 28 29.46 6.29 23.96
CA GLU A 28 30.06 6.02 22.65
C GLU A 28 29.36 6.81 21.53
N PHE A 29 28.02 6.89 21.56
CA PHE A 29 27.25 7.72 20.62
C PHE A 29 27.54 9.20 20.79
N ARG A 30 27.60 9.69 22.03
CA ARG A 30 27.96 11.08 22.30
C ARG A 30 29.37 11.40 21.79
N LYS A 31 30.34 10.50 22.01
CA LYS A 31 31.69 10.63 21.45
C LYS A 31 31.69 10.66 19.93
N LYS A 32 30.83 9.89 19.25
CA LYS A 32 30.68 9.92 17.78
C LYS A 32 30.08 11.24 17.27
N LEU A 33 29.19 11.88 18.04
CA LEU A 33 28.59 13.17 17.73
C LEU A 33 29.51 14.36 18.05
N ASP A 34 30.24 14.29 19.16
CA ASP A 34 31.18 15.33 19.59
C ASP A 34 32.54 15.20 18.91
N SER A 35 32.85 14.04 18.31
CA SER A 35 33.93 13.92 17.34
C SER A 35 33.65 14.94 16.25
N PRO A 36 34.57 15.84 15.90
CA PRO A 36 34.32 16.91 14.94
C PRO A 36 33.87 16.28 13.64
N LEU A 37 32.55 16.26 13.43
CA LEU A 37 31.92 15.84 12.20
C LEU A 37 32.66 16.58 11.09
N SER A 38 33.24 15.80 10.19
CA SER A 38 34.00 16.26 9.03
C SER A 38 33.35 17.54 8.53
N THR A 39 34.06 18.65 8.73
CA THR A 39 33.52 20.02 8.60
C THR A 39 32.66 20.09 7.36
N MET A 40 31.34 20.10 7.57
CA MET A 40 30.35 20.08 6.51
C MET A 40 30.42 21.46 5.86
N THR A 41 31.22 21.56 4.80
CA THR A 41 31.38 22.83 4.07
C THR A 41 30.18 23.00 3.16
N ILE A 42 29.31 23.92 3.53
CA ILE A 42 28.24 24.42 2.66
C ILE A 42 28.92 25.31 1.63
N ILE A 43 28.93 24.88 0.38
CA ILE A 43 29.45 25.67 -0.74
C ILE A 43 28.25 26.35 -1.39
N ASN A 44 28.21 27.68 -1.34
CA ASN A 44 27.26 28.46 -2.12
C ASN A 44 27.81 28.61 -3.53
N ASP A 45 27.02 28.19 -4.52
CA ASP A 45 27.36 28.29 -5.93
C ASP A 45 26.93 29.69 -6.42
N ASP A 46 27.80 30.69 -6.24
CA ASP A 46 27.52 32.10 -6.54
C ASP A 46 27.49 32.41 -8.05
N GLU A 47 27.69 31.43 -8.94
CA GLU A 47 27.88 31.65 -10.38
C GLU A 47 26.60 31.63 -11.23
N ILE A 48 25.41 31.39 -10.66
CA ILE A 48 24.19 31.26 -11.47
C ILE A 48 23.21 32.41 -11.16
N LYS A 49 22.94 33.26 -12.16
CA LYS A 49 21.85 34.27 -12.19
C LYS A 49 20.43 33.65 -12.18
N SER A 50 20.21 32.59 -11.41
CA SER A 50 18.91 31.94 -11.24
C SER A 50 18.32 32.32 -9.90
N SER A 51 17.01 32.59 -9.86
CA SER A 51 16.28 32.99 -8.64
C SER A 51 16.20 31.90 -7.56
N ILE A 52 16.74 30.72 -7.82
CA ILE A 52 16.74 29.56 -6.91
C ILE A 52 18.18 29.10 -6.76
N HIS A 53 18.70 29.21 -5.54
CA HIS A 53 20.06 28.79 -5.20
C HIS A 53 20.01 27.30 -4.80
N LEU A 54 20.74 26.45 -5.51
CA LEU A 54 20.92 25.06 -5.09
C LEU A 54 21.97 24.99 -3.99
N ILE A 55 21.58 24.54 -2.80
CA ILE A 55 22.53 24.23 -1.74
C ILE A 55 23.07 22.82 -1.99
N ARG A 56 24.37 22.70 -2.26
CA ARG A 56 25.04 21.42 -2.43
C ARG A 56 25.77 21.03 -1.16
N ILE A 57 25.34 19.94 -0.55
CA ILE A 57 26.00 19.35 0.61
C ILE A 57 27.01 18.31 0.11
N CYS A 58 28.29 18.54 0.37
CA CYS A 58 29.36 17.62 -0.01
C CYS A 58 30.12 17.14 1.24
N ASP A 59 30.31 15.82 1.35
CA ASP A 59 31.19 15.22 2.34
C ASP A 59 32.66 15.26 1.85
N LYS A 60 33.60 15.70 2.69
CA LYS A 60 35.02 15.83 2.36
C LYS A 60 35.66 14.50 1.95
N GLN A 61 35.11 13.35 2.35
CA GLN A 61 35.66 12.05 1.95
C GLN A 61 35.62 11.81 0.43
N HIS A 62 34.72 12.47 -0.30
CA HIS A 62 34.63 12.31 -1.76
C HIS A 62 35.54 13.24 -2.58
N GLN A 63 36.18 14.25 -1.98
CA GLN A 63 37.07 15.15 -2.73
C GLN A 63 38.47 14.56 -2.96
N GLN A 64 38.96 13.65 -2.10
CA GLN A 64 40.33 13.12 -2.23
C GLN A 64 40.51 12.09 -3.36
N LEU A 65 39.42 11.47 -3.85
CA LEU A 65 39.50 10.51 -4.96
C LEU A 65 39.56 11.15 -6.35
N ARG A 66 39.37 12.47 -6.48
CA ARG A 66 39.43 13.17 -7.78
C ARG A 66 40.74 13.90 -8.08
N GLN A 67 41.68 14.00 -7.12
CA GLN A 67 42.94 14.74 -7.32
C GLN A 67 44.14 13.86 -7.72
N ARG A 68 43.96 12.56 -7.98
CA ARG A 68 45.02 11.67 -8.50
C ARG A 68 44.71 11.19 -9.93
N SER A 69 44.70 12.12 -10.87
CA SER A 69 44.87 11.80 -12.29
C SER A 69 45.41 13.03 -13.03
N SER A 70 46.69 13.33 -12.79
CA SER A 70 47.47 14.27 -13.60
C SER A 70 48.14 13.50 -14.74
N THR A 71 47.58 13.60 -15.94
CA THR A 71 48.25 13.24 -17.20
C THR A 71 49.09 14.43 -17.70
N PRO A 72 50.29 14.20 -18.28
CA PRO A 72 51.18 15.28 -18.67
C PRO A 72 50.79 15.91 -20.02
N THR A 73 50.93 17.23 -20.06
CA THR A 73 50.69 18.14 -21.19
C THR A 73 51.63 17.87 -22.37
N ILE A 74 51.08 17.46 -23.52
CA ILE A 74 51.72 17.60 -24.83
C ILE A 74 51.09 18.81 -25.52
N ARG A 75 51.93 19.79 -25.88
CA ARG A 75 51.57 20.94 -26.72
C ARG A 75 51.47 20.51 -28.18
N THR A 76 50.46 20.96 -28.90
CA THR A 76 50.52 21.24 -30.36
C THR A 76 49.34 22.16 -30.77
N PRO A 77 49.44 22.87 -31.91
CA PRO A 77 48.85 24.20 -32.11
C PRO A 77 47.51 24.22 -32.86
N ASP A 78 46.92 25.42 -32.85
CA ASP A 78 45.69 25.87 -33.50
C ASP A 78 45.47 25.41 -34.95
N TYR A 79 44.25 24.94 -35.27
CA TYR A 79 43.61 25.08 -36.58
C TYR A 79 42.07 25.12 -36.50
N ARG A 80 41.53 26.29 -36.83
CA ARG A 80 40.38 26.63 -37.70
C ARG A 80 39.30 25.57 -38.06
N THR A 81 38.06 25.87 -37.64
CA THR A 81 36.73 25.77 -38.31
C THR A 81 36.40 24.62 -39.29
N GLN A 82 35.32 23.83 -39.02
CA GLN A 82 34.08 23.69 -39.84
C GLN A 82 33.14 22.55 -39.37
N HIS A 83 31.87 22.68 -39.77
CA HIS A 83 30.69 21.81 -39.54
C HIS A 83 30.80 20.36 -40.03
N ALA A 84 30.18 19.41 -39.30
CA ALA A 84 29.39 18.25 -39.79
C ALA A 84 28.72 17.56 -38.57
N LYS A 85 27.39 17.58 -38.42
CA LYS A 85 26.45 16.47 -38.73
C LYS A 85 27.10 15.08 -38.71
N GLU A 86 26.75 14.27 -37.71
CA GLU A 86 26.70 12.82 -37.86
C GLU A 86 25.70 12.18 -36.89
N SER A 87 24.96 11.24 -37.47
CA SER A 87 23.76 10.59 -36.95
C SER A 87 24.14 9.31 -36.21
N ILE A 88 23.49 9.04 -35.09
CA ILE A 88 23.67 7.80 -34.32
C ILE A 88 22.70 6.73 -34.85
N PRO A 89 23.14 5.53 -35.27
CA PRO A 89 22.25 4.45 -35.64
C PRO A 89 21.77 3.65 -34.43
N CYS A 90 20.46 3.43 -34.39
CA CYS A 90 19.71 2.65 -33.42
C CYS A 90 19.88 1.14 -33.71
N PHE A 91 20.37 0.37 -32.74
CA PHE A 91 20.43 -1.09 -32.80
C PHE A 91 19.04 -1.67 -32.50
N ILE A 92 18.44 -2.35 -33.49
CA ILE A 92 17.22 -3.15 -33.32
C ILE A 92 17.61 -4.63 -33.36
N GLU A 93 17.48 -5.30 -32.23
CA GLU A 93 17.61 -6.76 -32.11
C GLU A 93 16.23 -7.41 -32.32
N LYS A 94 16.08 -8.15 -33.43
CA LYS A 94 14.91 -8.96 -33.75
C LYS A 94 15.03 -10.30 -33.02
N GLN A 95 14.07 -10.63 -32.15
CA GLN A 95 13.86 -12.01 -31.70
C GLN A 95 12.57 -12.60 -32.28
N GLN A 96 12.71 -13.86 -32.68
CA GLN A 96 11.80 -14.68 -33.46
C GLN A 96 10.67 -15.26 -32.59
N ARG A 97 9.48 -15.41 -33.21
CA ARG A 97 8.32 -16.13 -32.66
C ARG A 97 8.57 -17.64 -32.62
N PRO A 98 7.99 -18.35 -31.64
CA PRO A 98 7.57 -19.73 -31.79
C PRO A 98 6.06 -19.87 -31.96
N SER A 99 5.73 -20.97 -32.61
CA SER A 99 4.48 -21.43 -33.19
C SER A 99 3.41 -21.90 -32.18
N THR A 100 2.17 -21.78 -32.65
CA THR A 100 0.90 -22.32 -32.15
C THR A 100 0.94 -23.83 -31.87
N PRO A 101 0.25 -24.33 -30.83
CA PRO A 101 -0.21 -25.71 -30.80
C PRO A 101 -1.73 -25.82 -31.02
N THR A 102 -2.04 -26.83 -31.82
CA THR A 102 -3.31 -27.27 -32.38
C THR A 102 -4.27 -27.84 -31.34
N ILE A 103 -5.55 -27.55 -31.58
CA ILE A 103 -6.77 -28.04 -30.90
C ILE A 103 -6.83 -29.58 -30.94
N ARG A 104 -7.10 -30.21 -29.78
CA ARG A 104 -7.65 -31.57 -29.70
C ARG A 104 -8.99 -31.52 -28.97
N THR A 105 -10.06 -31.67 -29.73
CA THR A 105 -11.41 -32.00 -29.24
C THR A 105 -11.48 -33.52 -29.07
N CYS A 106 -11.83 -33.98 -27.87
CA CYS A 106 -12.16 -35.37 -27.61
C CYS A 106 -13.69 -35.48 -27.46
N ASP A 107 -14.32 -36.09 -28.46
CA ASP A 107 -15.72 -36.51 -28.44
C ASP A 107 -15.90 -37.68 -27.45
N HIS A 108 -16.79 -37.53 -26.46
CA HIS A 108 -17.33 -38.66 -25.73
C HIS A 108 -18.76 -38.96 -26.13
N ARG A 109 -18.87 -40.16 -26.69
CA ARG A 109 -20.04 -40.82 -27.25
C ARG A 109 -21.04 -41.21 -26.17
N THR A 110 -22.30 -41.07 -26.58
CA THR A 110 -23.58 -41.48 -25.99
C THR A 110 -23.60 -42.86 -25.32
N ASN A 111 -24.34 -42.97 -24.22
CA ASN A 111 -25.11 -44.18 -23.90
C ASN A 111 -26.53 -43.80 -23.47
N THR A 112 -27.47 -44.27 -24.27
CA THR A 112 -28.92 -44.31 -24.08
C THR A 112 -29.29 -45.53 -23.24
N THR A 113 -30.11 -45.33 -22.21
CA THR A 113 -30.96 -46.41 -21.67
C THR A 113 -32.36 -45.84 -21.49
N LYS A 114 -33.29 -46.38 -22.28
CA LYS A 114 -34.73 -46.26 -22.12
C LYS A 114 -35.13 -47.13 -20.93
N ASP A 115 -36.04 -46.66 -20.09
CA ASP A 115 -37.13 -47.47 -19.57
C ASP A 115 -38.31 -46.57 -19.19
N SER A 116 -39.49 -47.03 -19.60
CA SER A 116 -40.80 -46.41 -19.42
C SER A 116 -41.67 -47.25 -18.49
N ILE A 117 -42.84 -46.72 -18.12
CA ILE A 117 -44.01 -47.33 -17.41
C ILE A 117 -43.98 -46.95 -15.91
N ALA A 118 -45.01 -46.40 -15.25
CA ALA A 118 -46.42 -46.17 -15.57
C ALA A 118 -47.00 -44.97 -14.77
N GLU A 119 -48.10 -44.44 -15.30
CA GLU A 119 -49.04 -43.52 -14.67
C GLU A 119 -49.63 -44.05 -13.35
N LYS A 120 -49.86 -43.14 -12.39
CA LYS A 120 -51.07 -43.18 -11.56
C LYS A 120 -51.43 -41.78 -11.05
N GLN A 121 -52.52 -41.22 -11.58
CA GLN A 121 -53.21 -40.05 -11.03
C GLN A 121 -53.87 -40.38 -9.69
N LEU A 122 -53.76 -39.49 -8.69
CA LEU A 122 -54.85 -39.19 -7.76
C LEU A 122 -54.62 -37.87 -6.99
N ARG A 123 -55.56 -36.92 -7.16
CA ARG A 123 -56.10 -35.91 -6.21
C ARG A 123 -55.11 -35.06 -5.39
N SER A 124 -54.98 -33.77 -5.70
CA SER A 124 -55.76 -32.63 -5.16
C SER A 124 -55.49 -32.33 -3.67
N SER A 125 -54.59 -31.37 -3.42
CA SER A 125 -54.55 -30.50 -2.25
C SER A 125 -53.67 -29.30 -2.58
N THR A 126 -54.27 -28.14 -2.76
CA THR A 126 -53.62 -26.85 -2.99
C THR A 126 -52.91 -26.39 -1.72
N PRO A 127 -51.59 -26.16 -1.70
CA PRO A 127 -50.98 -25.34 -0.66
C PRO A 127 -50.89 -23.91 -1.18
N THR A 128 -51.58 -23.01 -0.49
CA THR A 128 -51.40 -21.55 -0.63
C THR A 128 -49.94 -21.22 -0.28
N ILE A 129 -49.09 -21.14 -1.30
CA ILE A 129 -47.75 -20.60 -1.17
C ILE A 129 -47.93 -19.10 -0.90
N ARG A 130 -47.72 -18.71 0.36
CA ARG A 130 -47.55 -17.31 0.73
C ARG A 130 -46.38 -16.77 -0.09
N SER A 131 -46.72 -15.87 -1.00
CA SER A 131 -45.80 -14.99 -1.71
C SER A 131 -44.76 -14.49 -0.73
N SER A 132 -43.53 -15.02 -0.84
CA SER A 132 -42.38 -14.51 -0.14
C SER A 132 -42.14 -13.11 -0.66
N ASP A 133 -42.39 -12.11 0.19
CA ASP A 133 -42.01 -10.73 -0.06
C ASP A 133 -40.52 -10.70 -0.36
N HIS A 134 -40.18 -10.60 -1.65
CA HIS A 134 -38.87 -10.15 -2.08
C HIS A 134 -38.72 -8.73 -1.56
N ARG A 135 -38.20 -8.60 -0.33
CA ARG A 135 -37.58 -7.37 0.15
C ARG A 135 -36.48 -7.03 -0.83
N THR A 136 -36.81 -6.24 -1.85
CA THR A 136 -35.85 -5.48 -2.61
C THR A 136 -35.06 -4.68 -1.59
N ASN A 137 -33.79 -5.04 -1.41
CA ASN A 137 -32.83 -4.32 -0.58
C ASN A 137 -32.78 -2.87 -1.07
N SER A 138 -33.62 -2.04 -0.46
CA SER A 138 -33.58 -0.60 -0.60
C SER A 138 -32.17 -0.17 -0.22
N ILE A 139 -31.42 0.33 -1.21
CA ILE A 139 -30.11 0.92 -1.01
C ILE A 139 -30.37 2.11 -0.09
N LYS A 140 -30.07 1.93 1.20
CA LYS A 140 -30.31 2.93 2.23
C LYS A 140 -29.59 4.21 1.80
N ASP A 141 -30.35 5.30 1.77
CA ASP A 141 -29.92 6.62 1.33
C ASP A 141 -28.53 7.01 1.85
N SER A 142 -27.80 7.65 0.94
CA SER A 142 -26.36 7.87 0.96
C SER A 142 -25.87 8.41 2.31
N ILE A 143 -25.24 7.55 3.10
CA ILE A 143 -24.34 8.01 4.15
C ILE A 143 -23.27 8.86 3.45
N THR A 144 -23.27 10.17 3.73
CA THR A 144 -22.29 11.10 3.18
C THR A 144 -20.92 10.77 3.78
N GLU A 145 -20.11 10.01 3.05
CA GLU A 145 -18.76 9.69 3.48
C GLU A 145 -17.79 10.86 3.29
N LYS A 146 -16.87 11.02 4.24
CA LYS A 146 -15.81 12.02 4.25
C LYS A 146 -14.56 11.44 4.90
N PHE A 147 -13.41 12.06 4.67
CA PHE A 147 -12.25 11.84 5.51
C PHE A 147 -12.43 12.54 6.86
N ASN A 148 -11.86 11.97 7.93
CA ASN A 148 -11.98 12.54 9.27
C ASN A 148 -10.61 12.63 9.96
N GLU A 149 -10.05 11.48 10.33
CA GLU A 149 -8.80 11.42 11.09
C GLU A 149 -7.62 11.14 10.16
N ILE A 150 -6.49 11.82 10.40
CA ILE A 150 -5.21 11.56 9.73
C ILE A 150 -4.17 11.22 10.80
N ASP A 151 -3.54 10.08 10.63
CA ASP A 151 -2.34 9.70 11.34
C ASP A 151 -1.12 9.79 10.40
N GLY A 152 -0.46 10.95 10.38
CA GLY A 152 0.73 11.21 9.56
C GLY A 152 0.73 12.60 8.94
N LYS A 153 1.49 12.79 7.85
CA LYS A 153 1.62 14.07 7.16
C LYS A 153 0.79 14.11 5.87
N ALA A 154 -0.50 14.42 6.01
CA ALA A 154 -1.42 14.68 4.90
C ALA A 154 -2.32 15.88 5.23
N ILE A 155 -2.95 16.46 4.22
CA ILE A 155 -3.88 17.59 4.34
C ILE A 155 -5.23 17.16 3.79
N LEU A 156 -6.31 17.51 4.50
CA LEU A 156 -7.68 17.44 4.00
C LEU A 156 -8.07 18.76 3.34
N SER A 157 -8.80 18.68 2.25
CA SER A 157 -9.35 19.84 1.53
C SER A 157 -10.75 19.53 1.00
N GLU A 158 -11.43 20.55 0.49
CA GLU A 158 -12.75 20.45 -0.14
C GLU A 158 -13.78 19.74 0.75
N ASP A 159 -13.99 20.30 1.95
CA ASP A 159 -14.93 19.75 2.95
C ASP A 159 -14.62 18.28 3.31
N ASN A 160 -13.32 18.00 3.45
CA ASN A 160 -12.76 16.69 3.75
C ASN A 160 -13.10 15.60 2.74
N LEU A 161 -13.41 15.96 1.49
CA LEU A 161 -13.61 15.01 0.40
C LEU A 161 -12.30 14.68 -0.31
N VAL A 162 -11.25 15.48 -0.12
CA VAL A 162 -9.95 15.29 -0.77
C VAL A 162 -8.88 15.16 0.31
N VAL A 163 -7.98 14.19 0.13
CA VAL A 163 -6.78 14.06 0.96
C VAL A 163 -5.53 14.05 0.08
N THR A 164 -4.56 14.88 0.44
CA THR A 164 -3.27 14.99 -0.24
C THR A 164 -2.12 14.65 0.71
N CYS A 165 -1.24 13.73 0.31
CA CYS A 165 -0.02 13.42 1.01
C CYS A 165 0.99 14.56 0.86
N CYS A 166 1.49 15.12 1.97
CA CYS A 166 2.41 16.26 1.91
C CYS A 166 3.86 15.81 1.70
N LEU A 167 4.26 14.70 2.33
CA LEU A 167 5.64 14.25 2.36
C LEU A 167 5.71 12.73 2.18
N ALA A 168 6.49 12.29 1.19
CA ALA A 168 6.90 10.91 1.07
C ALA A 168 7.93 10.63 2.17
N SER A 169 7.58 9.77 3.10
CA SER A 169 8.57 9.12 3.96
C SER A 169 8.19 7.66 4.04
N ILE A 170 9.14 6.79 3.68
CA ILE A 170 8.98 5.34 3.80
C ILE A 170 8.64 4.96 5.24
N LEU A 171 9.13 5.74 6.22
CA LEU A 171 8.93 5.50 7.64
C LEU A 171 7.62 6.06 8.20
N THR A 172 7.01 7.03 7.53
CA THR A 172 5.81 7.72 8.04
C THR A 172 4.79 7.92 6.92
N GLN A 173 4.23 6.81 6.46
CA GLN A 173 3.12 6.82 5.51
C GLN A 173 1.85 7.32 6.22
N PRO A 174 1.19 8.39 5.74
CA PRO A 174 -0.04 8.85 6.34
C PRO A 174 -1.12 7.77 6.22
N ILE A 175 -1.84 7.56 7.32
CA ILE A 175 -3.02 6.71 7.41
C ILE A 175 -4.23 7.63 7.57
N ILE A 176 -5.21 7.47 6.70
CA ILE A 176 -6.40 8.32 6.63
C ILE A 176 -7.60 7.44 6.97
N TYR A 177 -8.48 7.92 7.83
CA TYR A 177 -9.70 7.21 8.21
C TYR A 177 -10.96 7.91 7.66
N GLY A 178 -11.95 7.10 7.31
CA GLY A 178 -13.29 7.58 6.99
C GLY A 178 -14.02 8.12 8.23
N LEU A 179 -14.99 8.99 8.01
CA LEU A 179 -15.82 9.60 9.06
C LEU A 179 -16.80 8.58 9.64
N ASN A 180 -17.36 7.72 8.79
CA ASN A 180 -18.45 6.85 9.17
C ASN A 180 -18.00 5.52 9.79
N GLN A 181 -18.92 4.92 10.53
CA GLN A 181 -18.78 3.61 11.14
C GLN A 181 -19.88 2.69 10.63
N TYR A 182 -19.50 1.48 10.24
CA TYR A 182 -20.35 0.55 9.51
C TYR A 182 -20.53 -0.75 10.30
N SER A 183 -21.78 -1.05 10.69
CA SER A 183 -22.10 -2.25 11.48
C SER A 183 -23.20 -3.13 10.89
N SER A 184 -23.87 -2.68 9.83
CA SER A 184 -24.98 -3.41 9.18
C SER A 184 -25.23 -2.86 7.79
N GLY A 185 -25.88 -3.63 6.93
CA GLY A 185 -26.22 -3.23 5.57
C GLY A 185 -25.05 -3.29 4.59
N LYS A 186 -25.31 -2.74 3.40
CA LYS A 186 -24.35 -2.65 2.30
C LYS A 186 -24.08 -1.20 1.92
N HIS A 187 -22.81 -0.82 1.89
CA HIS A 187 -22.33 0.54 1.67
C HIS A 187 -21.37 0.58 0.49
N GLN A 188 -21.42 1.63 -0.31
CA GLN A 188 -20.54 1.81 -1.45
C GLN A 188 -19.90 3.19 -1.39
N ILE A 189 -18.57 3.23 -1.40
CA ILE A 189 -17.81 4.47 -1.38
C ILE A 189 -16.93 4.50 -2.62
N ARG A 190 -17.11 5.55 -3.42
CA ARG A 190 -16.37 5.76 -4.66
C ARG A 190 -15.20 6.68 -4.41
N PHE A 191 -14.04 6.32 -4.94
CA PHE A 191 -12.85 7.15 -4.88
C PHE A 191 -12.33 7.43 -6.29
N ARG A 192 -11.79 8.63 -6.47
CA ARG A 192 -10.99 9.00 -7.63
C ARG A 192 -9.56 9.24 -7.19
N ILE A 193 -8.61 8.62 -7.87
CA ILE A 193 -7.18 8.86 -7.67
C ILE A 193 -6.80 10.07 -8.50
N GLU A 194 -6.77 11.26 -7.90
CA GLU A 194 -6.44 12.50 -8.62
C GLU A 194 -4.95 12.57 -8.98
N LYS A 195 -4.10 12.01 -8.12
CA LYS A 195 -2.67 11.90 -8.35
C LYS A 195 -2.12 10.70 -7.59
N MET A 196 -1.28 9.93 -8.26
CA MET A 196 -0.55 8.80 -7.69
C MET A 196 0.92 8.95 -8.05
N GLY A 197 1.80 8.83 -7.06
CA GLY A 197 3.23 8.74 -7.27
C GLY A 197 3.68 7.33 -7.64
N ASP A 198 4.96 7.04 -7.39
CA ASP A 198 5.58 5.78 -7.81
C ASP A 198 5.22 4.57 -6.91
N LEU A 199 4.68 4.85 -5.71
CA LEU A 199 4.32 3.86 -4.72
C LEU A 199 2.82 3.54 -4.74
N ARG A 200 2.44 2.51 -3.98
CA ARG A 200 1.08 1.94 -4.02
C ARG A 200 0.16 2.64 -3.03
N LEU A 201 -1.12 2.57 -3.34
CA LEU A 201 -2.20 3.03 -2.45
C LEU A 201 -2.85 1.83 -1.77
N PHE A 202 -3.19 1.98 -0.49
CA PHE A 202 -3.97 1.00 0.26
C PHE A 202 -5.41 1.45 0.41
N PHE A 203 -6.35 0.54 0.19
CA PHE A 203 -7.78 0.72 0.50
C PHE A 203 -8.27 -0.46 1.31
N GLY A 204 -8.93 -0.17 2.43
CA GLY A 204 -9.40 -1.23 3.32
C GLY A 204 -10.32 -0.75 4.42
N ILE A 205 -10.49 -1.64 5.39
CA ILE A 205 -11.23 -1.40 6.63
C ILE A 205 -10.40 -1.82 7.84
N ILE A 206 -10.78 -1.26 8.98
CA ILE A 206 -10.29 -1.65 10.30
C ILE A 206 -11.44 -1.55 11.30
N ARG A 207 -11.34 -2.21 12.45
CA ARG A 207 -12.27 -1.98 13.57
C ARG A 207 -12.25 -0.50 13.97
N SER A 208 -13.42 0.10 14.21
CA SER A 208 -13.54 1.55 14.42
C SER A 208 -12.76 2.07 15.64
N LEU A 209 -12.70 1.28 16.70
CA LEU A 209 -11.98 1.58 17.95
C LEU A 209 -10.46 1.41 17.84
N GLU A 210 -9.96 0.80 16.77
CA GLU A 210 -8.54 0.55 16.59
C GLU A 210 -7.89 1.60 15.69
N ASN A 211 -6.64 1.93 16.01
CA ASN A 211 -5.77 2.75 15.18
C ASN A 211 -4.55 1.94 14.79
N ILE A 212 -4.14 2.07 13.54
CA ILE A 212 -2.94 1.42 13.04
C ILE A 212 -1.73 2.05 13.74
N SER A 213 -0.98 1.25 14.49
CA SER A 213 0.27 1.73 15.10
C SER A 213 1.31 2.04 14.03
N ARG A 214 1.88 3.26 14.05
CA ARG A 214 2.91 3.73 13.10
C ARG A 214 4.19 2.90 13.08
N SER A 215 4.48 2.14 14.13
CA SER A 215 5.81 1.54 14.34
C SER A 215 6.21 0.48 13.32
N GLY A 216 5.33 0.06 12.39
CA GLY A 216 5.64 -0.99 11.41
C GLY A 216 5.87 -2.39 12.02
N GLN A 217 6.03 -2.47 13.35
CA GLN A 217 6.28 -3.68 14.13
C GLN A 217 5.00 -4.44 14.49
N ALA A 218 3.83 -3.97 14.04
CA ALA A 218 2.57 -4.69 14.19
C ALA A 218 2.52 -6.03 13.43
N GLN A 219 3.54 -6.37 12.63
CA GLN A 219 3.67 -7.68 11.96
C GLN A 219 3.64 -8.87 12.93
N ASN A 220 4.07 -8.69 14.19
CA ASN A 220 4.14 -9.79 15.16
C ASN A 220 2.93 -9.91 16.08
N ASN A 221 2.05 -8.91 16.13
CA ASN A 221 0.83 -9.01 16.94
C ASN A 221 -0.30 -9.60 16.09
N ASN A 222 -0.68 -10.83 16.41
CA ASN A 222 -1.73 -11.63 15.74
C ASN A 222 -3.15 -11.01 15.77
N ASN A 223 -3.31 -9.79 16.31
CA ASN A 223 -4.58 -9.14 16.63
C ASN A 223 -4.82 -7.87 15.80
N ASN A 224 -4.36 -7.82 14.54
CA ASN A 224 -4.57 -6.64 13.71
C ASN A 224 -5.86 -6.77 12.90
N SER A 225 -6.88 -5.96 13.21
CA SER A 225 -8.17 -5.98 12.51
C SER A 225 -8.15 -5.37 11.09
N LEU A 226 -6.98 -5.17 10.48
CA LEU A 226 -6.83 -4.56 9.16
C LEU A 226 -7.11 -5.54 8.02
N TYR A 227 -8.01 -5.16 7.11
CA TYR A 227 -8.33 -5.90 5.90
C TYR A 227 -8.35 -4.95 4.70
N GLY A 228 -7.89 -5.39 3.53
CA GLY A 228 -7.95 -4.57 2.32
C GLY A 228 -6.92 -4.97 1.28
N TRP A 229 -6.59 -4.03 0.40
CA TRP A 229 -5.67 -4.28 -0.70
C TRP A 229 -4.70 -3.13 -0.92
N TRP A 230 -3.45 -3.48 -1.23
CA TRP A 230 -2.57 -2.60 -1.99
C TRP A 230 -2.81 -2.83 -3.47
N ASP A 231 -3.23 -1.79 -4.18
CA ASP A 231 -3.29 -1.78 -5.64
C ASP A 231 -4.08 -2.95 -6.26
N LEU A 232 -5.19 -3.35 -5.62
CA LEU A 232 -6.04 -4.51 -5.94
C LEU A 232 -5.36 -5.90 -5.97
N ASN A 233 -4.04 -5.98 -5.80
CA ASN A 233 -3.28 -7.20 -6.03
C ASN A 233 -2.78 -7.83 -4.74
N GLU A 234 -2.32 -7.04 -3.78
CA GLU A 234 -1.79 -7.57 -2.53
C GLU A 234 -2.84 -7.44 -1.46
N THR A 235 -3.39 -8.58 -1.05
CA THR A 235 -4.47 -8.62 -0.07
C THR A 235 -3.88 -8.63 1.34
N ILE A 236 -4.40 -7.77 2.21
CA ILE A 236 -4.11 -7.77 3.63
C ILE A 236 -5.28 -8.44 4.34
N ILE A 237 -5.00 -9.50 5.11
CA ILE A 237 -5.99 -10.25 5.90
C ILE A 237 -5.49 -10.31 7.33
N ASN A 238 -6.26 -9.76 8.27
CA ASN A 238 -5.88 -9.68 9.69
C ASN A 238 -4.47 -9.05 9.87
N GLY A 239 -4.22 -7.97 9.13
CA GLY A 239 -2.92 -7.27 9.10
C GLY A 239 -1.77 -8.01 8.43
N LYS A 240 -1.97 -9.25 7.97
CA LYS A 240 -0.94 -10.04 7.29
C LYS A 240 -1.06 -9.90 5.79
N MET A 241 0.06 -9.62 5.15
CA MET A 241 0.14 -9.53 3.70
C MET A 241 0.14 -10.92 3.09
N GLN A 242 -0.81 -11.18 2.19
CA GLN A 242 -0.80 -12.33 1.31
C GLN A 242 -0.17 -11.89 -0.01
N SER A 243 1.06 -12.35 -0.26
CA SER A 243 1.82 -11.90 -1.43
C SER A 243 1.14 -12.32 -2.72
N SER A 244 1.13 -11.42 -3.70
CA SER A 244 0.81 -11.75 -5.07
C SER A 244 1.88 -11.18 -5.99
N LYS A 245 2.12 -11.83 -7.13
CA LYS A 245 3.26 -11.53 -8.01
C LYS A 245 2.96 -10.43 -9.04
N TYR A 246 2.00 -9.53 -8.79
CA TYR A 246 1.48 -8.67 -9.84
C TYR A 246 1.97 -7.22 -9.80
N ARG A 247 1.99 -6.60 -10.98
CA ARG A 247 2.38 -5.20 -11.23
C ARG A 247 1.29 -4.24 -10.76
N ASN A 248 1.67 -2.98 -10.57
CA ASN A 248 0.73 -1.93 -10.22
C ASN A 248 -0.39 -1.79 -11.28
N ILE A 249 -1.65 -1.73 -10.86
CA ILE A 249 -2.83 -1.69 -11.73
C ILE A 249 -3.47 -0.31 -11.74
N VAL A 250 -3.56 0.26 -10.55
CA VAL A 250 -4.15 1.57 -10.26
C VAL A 250 -3.19 2.64 -10.74
N THR A 251 -3.74 3.65 -11.39
CA THR A 251 -3.00 4.80 -11.93
C THR A 251 -3.76 6.10 -11.68
N THR A 252 -3.07 7.23 -11.83
CA THR A 252 -3.70 8.55 -11.79
C THR A 252 -4.88 8.64 -12.77
N GLY A 253 -6.00 9.15 -12.29
CA GLY A 253 -7.26 9.28 -13.02
C GLY A 253 -8.20 8.09 -12.89
N ASP A 254 -7.76 6.97 -12.31
CA ASP A 254 -8.63 5.83 -12.07
C ASP A 254 -9.70 6.11 -11.02
N GLU A 255 -10.83 5.42 -11.19
CA GLU A 255 -11.90 5.37 -10.20
C GLU A 255 -12.02 3.95 -9.63
N ILE A 256 -12.24 3.88 -8.33
CA ILE A 256 -12.45 2.63 -7.61
C ILE A 256 -13.65 2.74 -6.68
N THR A 257 -14.26 1.60 -6.36
CA THR A 257 -15.36 1.54 -5.39
C THR A 257 -15.06 0.49 -4.34
N LEU A 258 -15.00 0.93 -3.08
CA LEU A 258 -14.98 0.04 -1.93
C LEU A 258 -16.42 -0.24 -1.53
N ILE A 259 -16.79 -1.52 -1.52
CA ILE A 259 -18.12 -2.00 -1.15
C ILE A 259 -17.97 -2.72 0.19
N LEU A 260 -18.68 -2.26 1.21
CA LEU A 260 -18.71 -2.87 2.53
C LEU A 260 -20.06 -3.57 2.68
N ASP A 261 -20.04 -4.88 2.80
CA ASP A 261 -21.24 -5.70 2.97
C ASP A 261 -21.19 -6.30 4.37
N CYS A 262 -21.67 -5.53 5.35
CA CYS A 262 -21.62 -5.89 6.77
C CYS A 262 -22.49 -7.11 7.05
N ASP A 263 -23.62 -7.23 6.37
CA ASP A 263 -24.53 -8.37 6.55
C ASP A 263 -23.89 -9.68 6.09
N SER A 264 -23.16 -9.65 4.96
CA SER A 264 -22.43 -10.80 4.43
C SER A 264 -21.00 -10.91 4.97
N LYS A 265 -20.59 -10.02 5.89
CA LYS A 265 -19.25 -9.99 6.51
C LYS A 265 -18.12 -10.00 5.49
N GLN A 266 -18.23 -9.19 4.44
CA GLN A 266 -17.24 -9.12 3.37
C GLN A 266 -17.01 -7.67 2.90
N ILE A 267 -15.86 -7.45 2.27
CA ILE A 267 -15.56 -6.23 1.53
C ILE A 267 -15.21 -6.57 0.08
N GLN A 268 -15.44 -5.63 -0.82
CA GLN A 268 -15.09 -5.75 -2.23
C GLN A 268 -14.45 -4.45 -2.73
N LEU A 269 -13.51 -4.57 -3.66
CA LEU A 269 -12.86 -3.42 -4.31
C LEU A 269 -13.00 -3.55 -5.83
N LEU A 270 -13.81 -2.69 -6.43
CA LEU A 270 -14.07 -2.64 -7.86
C LEU A 270 -13.20 -1.58 -8.51
N HIS A 271 -12.40 -1.95 -9.50
CA HIS A 271 -11.65 -1.02 -10.34
C HIS A 271 -12.41 -0.72 -11.63
N HIS A 272 -12.84 0.52 -11.84
CA HIS A 272 -13.81 0.85 -12.90
C HIS A 272 -13.26 0.75 -14.31
N ARG A 273 -11.97 1.07 -14.53
CA ARG A 273 -11.35 1.00 -15.85
C ARG A 273 -11.14 -0.44 -16.32
N THR A 274 -10.64 -1.30 -15.43
CA THR A 274 -10.30 -2.70 -15.77
C THR A 274 -11.43 -3.68 -15.48
N LYS A 275 -12.51 -3.22 -14.83
CA LYS A 275 -13.64 -4.05 -14.36
C LYS A 275 -13.23 -5.19 -13.44
N ARG A 276 -12.04 -5.13 -12.84
CA ARG A 276 -11.58 -6.13 -11.88
C ARG A 276 -12.29 -5.90 -10.55
N LEU A 277 -12.82 -6.99 -9.99
CA LEU A 277 -13.43 -7.02 -8.67
C LEU A 277 -12.58 -7.90 -7.77
N ALA A 278 -12.03 -7.33 -6.70
CA ALA A 278 -11.39 -8.07 -5.63
C ALA A 278 -12.42 -8.28 -4.49
N LEU A 279 -12.45 -9.46 -3.90
CA LEU A 279 -13.37 -9.82 -2.81
C LEU A 279 -12.57 -10.39 -1.63
N CYS A 280 -12.92 -9.97 -0.42
CA CYS A 280 -12.30 -10.45 0.81
C CYS A 280 -13.37 -10.68 1.88
N SER A 281 -13.46 -11.92 2.37
CA SER A 281 -14.29 -12.29 3.52
C SER A 281 -13.60 -11.87 4.82
N ILE A 282 -14.38 -11.32 5.75
CA ILE A 282 -13.88 -10.80 7.03
C ILE A 282 -14.17 -11.79 8.14
N ASP A 283 -13.12 -12.18 8.88
CA ASP A 283 -13.27 -12.89 10.13
C ASP A 283 -13.68 -11.88 11.23
N ILE A 284 -14.93 -11.95 11.66
CA ILE A 284 -15.52 -11.04 12.66
C ILE A 284 -14.89 -11.22 14.04
N GLU A 285 -14.34 -12.39 14.36
CA GLU A 285 -13.61 -12.60 15.61
C GLU A 285 -12.31 -11.80 15.65
N LYS A 286 -11.77 -11.45 14.47
CA LYS A 286 -10.54 -10.66 14.29
C LYS A 286 -10.81 -9.20 13.97
N CYS A 287 -11.89 -8.90 13.26
CA CYS A 287 -12.31 -7.54 12.91
C CYS A 287 -13.81 -7.37 13.19
N PRO A 288 -14.19 -7.23 14.48
CA PRO A 288 -15.58 -7.05 14.85
C PRO A 288 -16.09 -5.67 14.42
N PHE A 289 -17.41 -5.55 14.29
CA PHE A 289 -18.07 -4.28 14.06
C PHE A 289 -17.89 -3.31 15.24
N PRO A 290 -17.98 -1.98 15.02
CA PRO A 290 -18.13 -1.31 13.72
C PRO A 290 -16.83 -1.30 12.90
N TRP A 291 -16.95 -1.27 11.58
CA TRP A 291 -15.82 -1.01 10.68
C TRP A 291 -15.70 0.47 10.36
N LYS A 292 -14.47 0.95 10.12
CA LYS A 292 -14.19 2.26 9.50
C LYS A 292 -13.30 2.08 8.29
N ILE A 293 -13.46 2.95 7.29
CA ILE A 293 -12.59 2.96 6.11
C ILE A 293 -11.19 3.40 6.53
N VAL A 294 -10.18 2.78 5.92
CA VAL A 294 -8.79 3.20 6.08
C VAL A 294 -8.08 3.23 4.72
N ILE A 295 -7.32 4.29 4.50
CA ILE A 295 -6.53 4.52 3.30
C ILE A 295 -5.10 4.82 3.73
N ARG A 296 -4.12 4.33 2.96
CA ARG A 296 -2.72 4.75 3.12
C ARG A 296 -2.18 5.31 1.83
N LEU A 297 -1.51 6.46 1.94
CA LEU A 297 -0.77 7.10 0.85
C LEU A 297 0.72 6.86 1.09
N GLN A 298 1.49 6.68 0.02
CA GLN A 298 2.91 6.31 0.14
C GLN A 298 3.85 7.34 -0.49
N SER A 299 3.43 8.03 -1.53
CA SER A 299 4.22 9.01 -2.26
C SER A 299 3.77 10.44 -1.97
N ALA A 300 4.72 11.37 -2.10
CA ALA A 300 4.47 12.79 -1.91
C ALA A 300 3.57 13.29 -3.02
N GLY A 301 2.52 14.02 -2.66
CA GLY A 301 1.53 14.49 -3.61
C GLY A 301 0.54 13.43 -4.09
N ASP A 302 0.54 12.22 -3.52
CA ASP A 302 -0.60 11.30 -3.67
C ASP A 302 -1.88 12.06 -3.26
N CYS A 303 -2.90 12.00 -4.10
CA CYS A 303 -4.16 12.71 -3.90
C CYS A 303 -5.34 11.79 -4.23
N ILE A 304 -6.25 11.64 -3.27
CA ILE A 304 -7.46 10.82 -3.41
C ILE A 304 -8.67 11.67 -3.04
N ARG A 305 -9.71 11.56 -3.85
CA ARG A 305 -11.02 12.19 -3.65
C ARG A 305 -12.11 11.15 -3.40
N ILE A 306 -12.99 11.38 -2.44
CA ILE A 306 -14.28 10.69 -2.32
C ILE A 306 -15.27 11.32 -3.31
N LEU A 307 -15.96 10.49 -4.09
CA LEU A 307 -17.01 10.91 -5.01
C LEU A 307 -18.38 10.73 -4.35
N GLN A 308 -19.19 11.79 -4.36
CA GLN A 308 -20.58 11.79 -3.93
C GLN A 308 -21.53 11.47 -5.09
#